data_AF-A0A2D7T959-F1
#
_entry.id   AF-A0A2D7T959-F1
#
_cell.length_a   1.000
_cell.length_b   1.000
_cell.length_c   1.000
_cell.angle_alpha   90.00
_cell.angle_beta   90.00
_cell.angle_gamma   90.00
#
_symmetry.space_group_name_H-M   'P 1'
#
loop_
_entity.id
_entity.type
_entity.pdbx_description
1 polymer ?
#
loop_
_entity_poly.entity_id
_entity_poly.type
_entity_poly.pdbx_seq_one_letter_code
_entity_poly.pdbx_strand_id
1 'polypeptide(L)' 'MAGIHAASYVKDGMKVGLGTGSTVKYTILELGRRVSEENLKIMCVPTSIATEKLSIDNNIEL' A
#
# COMPACT_ATOMS: atom_id res chain seq x y z
N MET A 1 8.79 4.64 11.07
CA MET A 1 9.10 5.69 10.08
C MET A 1 9.44 5.14 8.70
N ALA A 2 10.17 4.02 8.59
CA ALA A 2 10.54 3.44 7.28
C ALA A 2 9.34 3.17 6.35
N GLY A 3 8.25 2.58 6.85
CA GLY A 3 7.10 2.23 6.01
C GLY A 3 6.36 3.45 5.41
N ILE A 4 6.18 4.50 6.20
CA ILE A 4 5.57 5.78 5.77
C ILE A 4 6.47 6.47 4.74
N HIS A 5 7.78 6.51 4.99
CA HIS A 5 8.72 7.09 4.04
C HIS A 5 8.79 6.28 2.73
N ALA A 6 8.73 4.95 2.79
CA ALA A 6 8.63 4.13 1.59
C ALA A 6 7.37 4.44 0.78
N ALA A 7 6.24 4.67 1.45
CA ALA A 7 5.00 5.04 0.78
C ALA A 7 5.13 6.35 0.00
N SER A 8 5.93 7.34 0.45
CA SER A 8 6.07 8.62 -0.26
C SER A 8 6.74 8.52 -1.64
N TYR A 9 7.42 7.42 -1.95
CA TYR A 9 7.99 7.18 -3.28
C TYR A 9 6.95 6.70 -4.31
N VAL A 10 5.77 6.27 -3.84
CA VAL A 10 4.69 5.79 -4.70
C VAL A 10 3.92 6.96 -5.31
N LYS A 11 3.67 6.86 -6.61
CA LYS A 11 3.02 7.88 -7.45
C LYS A 11 1.85 7.26 -8.22
N ASP A 12 0.97 8.13 -8.72
CA ASP A 12 -0.15 7.73 -9.57
C ASP A 12 0.27 6.85 -10.76
N GLY A 13 -0.57 5.87 -11.07
CA GLY A 13 -0.40 4.91 -12.15
C GLY A 13 0.60 3.80 -11.86
N MET A 14 1.25 3.78 -10.69
CA MET A 14 2.21 2.73 -10.35
C MET A 14 1.52 1.40 -10.02
N LYS A 15 2.19 0.31 -10.41
CA LYS A 15 1.94 -1.04 -9.88
C LYS A 15 2.98 -1.33 -8.80
N VAL A 16 2.52 -1.55 -7.57
CA VAL A 16 3.38 -1.62 -6.39
C VAL A 16 3.39 -3.03 -5.83
N GLY A 17 4.56 -3.67 -5.83
CA GLY A 17 4.75 -4.93 -5.12
C GLY A 17 4.78 -4.71 -3.61
N LEU A 18 3.89 -5.36 -2.86
CA LEU A 18 3.81 -5.24 -1.40
C LEU A 18 4.27 -6.54 -0.73
N GLY A 19 5.36 -6.44 0.02
CA GLY A 19 5.94 -7.54 0.79
C GLY A 19 5.08 -7.94 1.99
N THR A 20 5.66 -8.73 2.89
CA THR A 20 5.01 -9.17 4.14
C THR A 20 5.83 -8.77 5.36
N GLY A 21 5.17 -8.48 6.48
CA GLY A 21 5.82 -8.22 7.77
C GLY A 21 5.26 -6.99 8.50
N SER A 22 5.62 -6.86 9.77
CA SER A 22 5.12 -5.79 10.64
C SER A 22 5.50 -4.39 10.16
N THR A 23 6.63 -4.22 9.47
CA THR A 23 7.04 -2.94 8.88
C THR A 23 6.21 -2.59 7.64
N VAL A 24 5.92 -3.56 6.77
CA VAL A 24 5.16 -3.34 5.52
C VAL A 24 3.71 -2.95 5.83
N LYS A 25 3.16 -3.44 6.95
CA LYS A 25 1.85 -3.00 7.45
C LYS A 25 1.72 -1.48 7.46
N TYR A 26 2.74 -0.76 7.94
CA TYR A 26 2.70 0.70 7.98
C TYR A 26 2.75 1.35 6.59
N THR A 27 3.42 0.72 5.62
CA THR A 27 3.37 1.18 4.22
C THR A 27 1.97 1.03 3.64
N ILE A 28 1.31 -0.09 3.88
CA ILE A 28 -0.06 -0.34 3.37
C ILE A 28 -1.06 0.63 3.98
N LEU A 29 -1.00 0.86 5.29
CA LEU A 29 -1.86 1.83 5.97
C LEU A 29 -1.66 3.25 5.40
N GLU A 30 -0.42 3.67 5.19
CA GLU A 30 -0.13 4.98 4.61
C GLU A 30 -0.59 5.07 3.15
N LEU A 31 -0.38 4.02 2.34
CA LEU A 31 -0.88 4.00 0.97
C LEU A 31 -2.41 4.06 0.92
N GLY A 32 -3.11 3.33 1.80
CA GLY A 32 -4.57 3.40 1.91
C GLY A 32 -5.08 4.79 2.30
N ARG A 33 -4.39 5.47 3.22
CA ARG A 33 -4.65 6.88 3.55
C ARG A 33 -4.48 7.76 2.30
N ARG A 34 -3.38 7.62 1.56
CA ARG A 34 -3.12 8.43 0.35
C ARG A 34 -4.12 8.13 -0.78
N VAL A 35 -4.53 6.88 -0.96
CA VAL A 35 -5.60 6.52 -1.92
C VAL A 35 -6.89 7.23 -1.54
N SER A 36 -7.25 7.22 -0.25
CA SER A 36 -8.51 7.78 0.22
C SER A 36 -8.52 9.32 0.30
N GLU A 37 -7.44 9.93 0.80
CA GLU A 37 -7.36 11.37 1.09
C GLU A 37 -6.71 12.18 -0.04
N GLU A 38 -5.73 11.60 -0.74
CA GLU A 38 -4.98 12.27 -1.82
C GLU A 38 -5.47 11.83 -3.21
N ASN A 39 -6.45 10.93 -3.28
CA ASN A 39 -6.95 10.31 -4.52
C ASN A 39 -5.83 9.63 -5.33
N LEU A 40 -4.83 9.08 -4.64
CA LEU A 40 -3.71 8.35 -5.24
C LEU A 40 -4.25 7.12 -5.98
N LYS A 41 -3.89 6.96 -7.25
CA LYS A 41 -4.36 5.86 -8.10
C LYS A 41 -3.26 4.84 -8.33
N ILE A 42 -3.32 3.70 -7.66
CA ILE A 42 -2.30 2.64 -7.77
C ILE A 42 -2.95 1.27 -7.75
N MET A 43 -2.23 0.28 -8.29
CA MET A 43 -2.57 -1.14 -8.12
C MET A 43 -1.47 -1.87 -7.34
N CYS A 44 -1.87 -2.87 -6.57
CA CYS A 44 -1.04 -3.59 -5.61
C CYS A 44 -0.82 -5.05 -6.05
N VAL A 45 0.43 -5.50 -6.03
CA VAL A 45 0.75 -6.93 -6.19
C VAL A 45 1.25 -7.48 -4.85
N PRO A 46 0.40 -8.16 -4.06
CA PRO A 46 0.78 -8.65 -2.73
C PRO A 46 1.59 -9.94 -2.82
N THR A 47 2.56 -10.13 -1.92
CA THR A 47 3.34 -11.38 -1.83
C THR A 47 2.74 -12.43 -0.88
N SER A 48 1.65 -12.12 -0.19
CA SER A 48 0.96 -13.05 0.72
C SER A 48 -0.53 -12.71 0.85
N ILE A 49 -1.34 -13.71 1.23
CA ILE A 49 -2.79 -13.55 1.49
C ILE A 49 -3.04 -12.51 2.61
N ALA A 50 -2.16 -12.45 3.61
CA ALA A 50 -2.28 -11.46 4.68
C ALA A 50 -2.06 -10.03 4.16
N THR A 51 -1.09 -9.84 3.26
CA THR A 51 -0.85 -8.54 2.61
C THR A 51 -1.97 -8.18 1.65
N GLU A 52 -2.49 -9.14 0.89
CA GLU A 52 -3.62 -8.97 -0.01
C GLU A 52 -4.85 -8.47 0.76
N LYS A 53 -5.26 -9.20 1.79
CA LYS A 53 -6.40 -8.83 2.63
C LYS A 53 -6.22 -7.44 3.23
N LEU A 54 -5.04 -7.15 3.79
CA LEU A 54 -4.76 -5.85 4.38
C LEU A 54 -4.84 -4.71 3.35
N SER A 55 -4.45 -4.96 2.09
CA SER A 55 -4.51 -3.96 1.02
C SER A 55 -5.96 -3.67 0.63
N ILE A 56 -6.78 -4.72 0.47
CA ILE A 56 -8.22 -4.60 0.19
C ILE A 56 -8.93 -3.87 1.33
N ASP A 57 -8.66 -4.24 2.59
CA ASP A 57 -9.25 -3.61 3.79
C ASP A 57 -8.91 -2.10 3.88
N ASN A 58 -7.86 -1.64 3.18
CA ASN A 58 -7.42 -0.25 3.12
C ASN A 58 -7.73 0.44 1.78
N ASN A 59 -8.69 -0.11 1.02
CA ASN A 59 -9.17 0.44 -0.26
C ASN A 59 -8.09 0.54 -1.36
N ILE A 60 -7.08 -0.33 -1.32
CA ILE A 60 -6.07 -0.41 -2.37
C ILE A 60 -6.48 -1.47 -3.39
N GLU A 61 -6.54 -1.10 -4.66
CA GLU A 61 -6.83 -1.99 -5.79
C GLU A 61 -5.67 -2.97 -6.04
N LEU A 62 -5.98 -4.19 -6.49
CA LEU A 62 -5.00 -5.25 -6.80
C LEU A 62 -4.67 -5.31 -8.30
#